data_AF-A0A5J5GP28-F1
#
_entry.id   AF-A0A5J5GP28-F1
#
_cell.length_a   1.000
_cell.length_b   1.000
_cell.length_c   1.000
_cell.angle_alpha   90.00
_cell.angle_beta   90.00
_cell.angle_gamma   90.00
#
_symmetry.space_group_name_H-M   'P 1'
#
loop_
_entity.id
_entity.type
_entity.pdbx_description
1 polymer ?
#
loop_
_entity_poly.entity_id
_entity_poly.type
_entity_poly.pdbx_seq_one_letter_code
_entity_poly.pdbx_strand_id
1 'polypeptide(L)'
;MKRILVTTCAALVAGATSLAADSYFTIIDRQDHRGIMELGTVVSDHDGVVEIYESGKLIGKARVKAGTNRNVRVNAPPRRAAHATAVLRAGDKVLDEAPIRIARR
;
A
#
# COMPACT_ATOMS: atom_id res chain seq x y z
N MET A 1 -36.02 11.60 36.31
CA MET A 1 -36.52 11.87 34.95
C MET A 1 -35.34 11.86 33.99
N LYS A 2 -35.42 11.02 32.94
CA LYS A 2 -34.44 10.77 31.88
C LYS A 2 -34.06 12.05 31.12
N ARG A 3 -32.80 12.22 30.72
CA ARG A 3 -32.42 12.73 29.36
C ARG A 3 -31.03 12.18 28.99
N ILE A 4 -31.04 11.11 28.21
CA ILE A 4 -29.87 10.58 27.48
C ILE A 4 -29.74 11.39 26.21
N LEU A 5 -28.57 11.97 25.95
CA LEU A 5 -28.25 12.67 24.70
C LEU A 5 -27.27 11.77 23.93
N VAL A 6 -27.81 11.06 22.94
CA VAL A 6 -27.03 10.25 21.99
C VAL A 6 -26.65 11.16 20.82
N THR A 7 -25.37 11.42 20.65
CA THR A 7 -24.82 12.12 19.47
C THR A 7 -24.33 11.06 18.49
N THR A 8 -25.11 10.78 17.45
CA THR A 8 -24.72 9.90 16.35
C THR A 8 -23.96 10.72 15.29
N CYS A 9 -22.63 10.61 15.28
CA CYS A 9 -21.82 11.02 14.13
C CYS A 9 -21.88 9.89 13.09
N ALA A 10 -22.69 10.05 12.04
CA ALA A 10 -22.62 9.21 10.86
C ALA A 10 -21.41 9.65 10.02
N ALA A 11 -20.27 8.98 10.19
CA ALA A 11 -19.16 9.13 9.27
C ALA A 11 -19.54 8.51 7.92
N LEU A 12 -19.82 9.37 6.93
CA LEU A 12 -19.88 8.99 5.52
C LEU A 12 -18.50 8.49 5.11
N VAL A 13 -18.26 7.18 5.22
CA VAL A 13 -17.17 6.53 4.51
C VAL A 13 -17.57 6.55 3.04
N ALA A 14 -17.04 7.51 2.29
CA ALA A 14 -17.02 7.45 0.85
C ALA A 14 -16.30 6.15 0.48
N GLY A 15 -17.07 5.10 0.15
CA GLY A 15 -16.53 3.89 -0.42
C GLY A 15 -15.91 4.27 -1.74
N ALA A 16 -14.58 4.40 -1.76
CA ALA A 16 -13.84 4.49 -3.00
C ALA A 16 -14.18 3.22 -3.79
N THR A 17 -14.96 3.38 -4.84
CA THR A 17 -15.14 2.34 -5.85
C THR A 17 -13.77 2.12 -6.48
N SER A 18 -13.03 1.14 -5.99
CA SER A 18 -11.84 0.63 -6.65
C SER A 18 -12.31 0.02 -7.96
N LEU A 19 -12.14 0.78 -9.05
CA LEU A 19 -12.10 0.20 -10.39
C LEU A 19 -10.81 -0.62 -10.46
N ALA A 20 -10.83 -1.81 -9.88
CA ALA A 20 -9.82 -2.83 -10.06
C ALA A 20 -9.94 -3.34 -11.50
N ALA A 21 -9.21 -2.70 -12.41
CA ALA A 21 -8.86 -3.29 -13.68
C ALA A 21 -7.39 -3.70 -13.58
N ASP A 22 -7.16 -5.01 -13.66
CA ASP A 22 -5.93 -5.82 -13.87
C ASP A 22 -4.59 -5.46 -13.19
N SER A 23 -4.51 -4.38 -12.40
CA SER A 23 -3.33 -4.01 -11.64
C SER A 23 -3.38 -4.68 -10.27
N TYR A 24 -2.38 -5.51 -9.98
CA TYR A 24 -2.32 -6.24 -8.71
C TYR A 24 -0.89 -6.48 -8.24
N PHE A 25 -0.76 -6.64 -6.92
CA PHE A 25 0.46 -7.08 -6.26
C PHE A 25 0.47 -8.60 -6.03
N THR A 26 1.62 -9.26 -6.29
CA THR A 26 1.87 -10.64 -5.83
C THR A 26 2.79 -10.69 -4.61
N ILE A 27 2.67 -9.70 -3.72
CA ILE A 27 3.65 -9.48 -2.64
C ILE A 27 3.85 -10.76 -1.81
N ILE A 28 5.12 -11.08 -1.58
CA ILE A 28 5.51 -12.11 -0.62
C ILE A 28 5.39 -11.48 0.76
N ASP A 29 4.44 -11.97 1.54
CA ASP A 29 3.88 -11.32 2.73
C ASP A 29 4.87 -11.19 3.92
N ARG A 30 6.07 -11.78 3.83
CA ARG A 30 7.10 -11.73 4.88
C ARG A 30 8.36 -11.05 4.35
N GLN A 31 8.52 -9.79 4.72
CA GLN A 31 9.68 -8.97 4.34
C GLN A 31 10.76 -8.96 5.43
N ASP A 32 12.03 -8.98 5.01
CA ASP A 32 13.17 -8.82 5.92
C ASP A 32 13.33 -7.34 6.33
N HIS A 33 13.84 -7.11 7.53
CA HIS A 33 14.02 -5.79 8.16
C HIS A 33 15.23 -5.01 7.63
N ARG A 34 15.96 -5.56 6.65
CA ARG A 34 17.24 -5.04 6.12
C ARG A 34 17.14 -3.82 5.21
N GLY A 35 15.95 -3.24 5.11
CA GLY A 35 15.73 -1.98 4.40
C GLY A 35 15.55 -2.11 2.87
N ILE A 36 15.33 -3.33 2.37
CA ILE A 36 14.86 -3.55 1.01
C ILE A 36 13.58 -4.36 1.12
N MET A 37 12.50 -3.83 0.55
CA MET A 37 11.22 -4.52 0.45
C MET A 37 11.08 -5.12 -0.94
N GLU A 38 11.01 -6.44 -1.00
CA GLU A 38 10.85 -7.23 -2.21
C GLU A 38 9.37 -7.51 -2.47
N LEU A 39 8.76 -6.72 -3.34
CA LEU A 39 7.33 -6.83 -3.64
C LEU A 39 7.01 -7.96 -4.63
N GLY A 40 8.03 -8.65 -5.14
CA GLY A 40 7.86 -9.71 -6.12
C GLY A 40 7.42 -9.15 -7.47
N THR A 41 6.20 -9.49 -7.90
CA THR A 41 5.63 -9.05 -9.17
C THR A 41 4.56 -7.98 -8.94
N VAL A 42 4.65 -6.90 -9.71
CA VAL A 42 3.66 -5.82 -9.76
C VAL A 42 3.15 -5.72 -11.19
N VAL A 43 1.87 -6.00 -11.38
CA VAL A 43 1.19 -5.76 -12.66
C VAL A 43 0.54 -4.39 -12.58
N SER A 44 0.80 -3.54 -13.58
CA SER A 44 0.27 -2.19 -13.65
C SER A 44 -0.26 -1.92 -15.05
N ASP A 45 -1.44 -1.34 -15.17
CA ASP A 45 -2.01 -0.99 -16.48
C ASP A 45 -1.28 0.20 -17.13
N HIS A 46 -0.62 1.02 -16.31
CA HIS A 46 0.06 2.24 -16.73
C HIS A 46 1.47 2.32 -16.15
N ASP A 47 2.30 3.18 -16.74
CA ASP A 47 3.54 3.61 -16.08
C ASP A 47 3.19 4.28 -14.76
N GLY A 48 3.86 3.86 -13.69
CA GLY A 48 3.46 4.21 -12.35
C GLY A 48 4.59 4.18 -11.34
N VAL A 49 4.23 4.39 -10.10
CA VAL A 49 5.11 4.33 -8.94
C VAL A 49 4.45 3.46 -7.89
N VAL A 50 5.22 2.50 -7.39
CA VAL A 50 4.90 1.82 -6.16
C VAL A 50 5.47 2.63 -5.01
N GLU A 51 4.60 3.03 -4.11
CA GLU A 51 4.88 3.81 -2.92
C GLU A 51 4.68 2.94 -1.69
N ILE A 52 5.57 3.10 -0.73
CA ILE A 52 5.56 2.32 0.49
C ILE A 52 5.34 3.25 1.67
N TYR A 53 4.25 3.03 2.40
CA TYR A 53 3.84 3.80 3.55
C TYR A 53 4.03 3.04 4.86
N GLU A 54 4.43 3.75 5.90
CA GLU A 54 4.47 3.29 7.29
C GLU A 54 3.79 4.33 8.16
N SER A 55 2.72 3.95 8.87
CA SER A 55 1.94 4.89 9.71
C SER A 55 1.53 6.18 8.97
N GLY A 56 1.17 6.06 7.68
CA GLY A 56 0.80 7.19 6.82
C GLY A 56 1.97 8.00 6.25
N LYS A 57 3.23 7.68 6.56
CA LYS A 57 4.42 8.35 6.02
C LYS A 57 5.00 7.56 4.86
N LEU A 58 5.29 8.24 3.74
CA LEU A 58 6.04 7.65 2.63
C LEU A 58 7.48 7.38 3.07
N ILE A 59 7.94 6.14 2.95
CA ILE A 59 9.29 5.75 3.33
C ILE A 59 10.12 5.13 2.21
N GLY A 60 9.49 4.78 1.09
CA GLY A 60 10.17 4.21 -0.07
C GLY A 60 9.30 4.29 -1.31
N LYS A 61 9.94 4.33 -2.48
CA LYS A 61 9.23 4.27 -3.76
C LYS A 61 10.07 3.59 -4.83
N ALA A 62 9.40 2.92 -5.77
CA ALA A 62 10.02 2.37 -6.97
C ALA A 62 9.13 2.66 -8.18
N ARG A 63 9.74 2.99 -9.32
CA ARG A 63 9.01 3.16 -10.58
C ARG A 63 8.69 1.79 -11.17
N VAL A 64 7.52 1.67 -11.76
CA VAL A 64 7.07 0.50 -12.50
C VAL A 64 6.56 0.95 -13.86
N LYS A 65 6.65 0.08 -14.85
CA LYS A 65 6.12 0.33 -16.19
C LYS A 65 4.74 -0.30 -16.34
N ALA A 66 4.00 0.11 -17.36
CA ALA A 66 2.84 -0.64 -17.81
C ALA A 66 3.23 -2.10 -18.12
N GLY A 67 2.38 -3.05 -17.73
CA GLY A 67 2.60 -4.49 -17.82
C GLY A 67 3.18 -5.12 -16.55
N THR A 68 3.78 -6.30 -16.72
CA THR A 68 4.31 -7.12 -15.62
C THR A 68 5.72 -6.69 -15.22
N ASN A 69 5.86 -6.16 -14.01
CA ASN A 69 7.14 -5.78 -13.42
C ASN A 69 7.57 -6.85 -12.44
N ARG A 70 8.63 -7.59 -12.74
CA ARG A 70 9.16 -8.66 -11.88
C ARG A 70 10.28 -8.12 -11.00
N ASN A 71 10.47 -8.74 -9.84
CA ASN A 71 11.52 -8.42 -8.87
C ASN A 71 11.53 -6.94 -8.45
N VAL A 72 10.35 -6.36 -8.23
CA VAL A 72 10.23 -4.97 -7.79
C VAL A 72 10.78 -4.85 -6.37
N ARG A 73 11.86 -4.09 -6.24
CA ARG A 73 12.54 -3.82 -4.97
C ARG A 73 12.40 -2.35 -4.63
N VAL A 74 11.91 -2.09 -3.42
CA VAL A 74 11.82 -0.74 -2.89
C VAL A 74 12.84 -0.59 -1.77
N ASN A 75 13.76 0.36 -1.94
CA ASN A 75 14.63 0.76 -0.85
C ASN A 75 13.80 1.56 0.16
N ALA A 76 13.75 1.09 1.39
CA ALA A 76 13.02 1.72 2.48
C ALA A 76 13.84 1.55 3.76
N PRO A 77 14.01 2.57 4.60
CA PRO A 77 14.90 2.48 5.76
C PRO A 77 14.53 1.32 6.72
N PRO A 78 15.49 0.77 7.48
CA PRO A 78 15.25 -0.32 8.43
C PRO A 78 14.10 0.00 9.38
N ARG A 79 13.11 -0.88 9.41
CA ARG A 79 11.79 -0.56 9.95
C ARG A 79 11.64 -0.98 11.41
N ARG A 80 10.92 -0.16 12.17
CA ARG A 80 10.50 -0.49 13.54
C ARG A 80 9.02 -0.92 13.60
N ALA A 81 8.21 -0.58 12.60
CA ALA A 81 6.81 -0.98 12.58
C ALA A 81 6.64 -2.40 12.03
N ALA A 82 5.59 -3.09 12.50
CA ALA A 82 5.24 -4.44 12.04
C ALA A 82 4.45 -4.44 10.72
N HIS A 83 3.96 -3.27 10.31
CA HIS A 83 3.00 -3.14 9.21
C HIS A 83 3.39 -1.97 8.29
N ALA A 84 3.21 -2.19 7.01
CA ALA A 84 3.32 -1.18 5.98
C ALA A 84 2.19 -1.34 4.96
N THR A 85 2.04 -0.36 4.09
CA THR A 85 1.12 -0.43 2.95
C THR A 85 1.92 -0.15 1.68
N ALA A 86 1.83 -1.04 0.70
CA ALA A 86 2.22 -0.74 -0.67
C ALA A 86 1.04 -0.15 -1.42
N VAL A 87 1.29 0.92 -2.17
CA VAL A 87 0.29 1.62 -2.98
C VAL A 87 0.87 1.73 -4.38
N LEU A 88 0.17 1.20 -5.37
CA LEU A 88 0.49 1.42 -6.77
C LEU A 88 -0.27 2.66 -7.26
N ARG A 89 0.45 3.64 -7.79
CA ARG A 89 -0.12 4.88 -8.34
C ARG A 89 0.32 5.11 -9.77
N ALA A 90 -0.60 5.63 -10.57
CA ALA A 90 -0.32 6.22 -11.87
C ALA A 90 -0.85 7.65 -11.88
N GLY A 91 0.06 8.63 -11.80
CA GLY A 91 -0.31 10.04 -11.58
C GLY A 91 -1.06 10.20 -10.25
N ASP A 92 -2.23 10.84 -10.30
CA ASP A 92 -3.09 11.09 -9.14
C ASP A 92 -4.03 9.91 -8.80
N LYS A 93 -4.01 8.84 -9.61
CA LYS A 93 -4.88 7.67 -9.43
C LYS A 93 -4.16 6.56 -8.67
N VAL A 94 -4.79 6.06 -7.62
CA VAL A 94 -4.41 4.79 -6.98
C VAL A 94 -4.98 3.64 -7.81
N LEU A 95 -4.12 2.73 -8.24
CA LEU A 95 -4.48 1.55 -9.03
C LEU A 95 -4.71 0.33 -8.14
N ASP A 96 -3.86 0.12 -7.13
CA ASP A 96 -4.00 -0.98 -6.18
C ASP A 96 -3.31 -0.63 -4.84
N GLU A 97 -3.74 -1.28 -3.76
CA GLU A 97 -3.15 -1.17 -2.43
C GLU A 97 -3.07 -2.52 -1.74
N ALA A 98 -1.92 -2.83 -1.14
CA ALA A 98 -1.70 -4.09 -0.46
C ALA A 98 -1.01 -3.88 0.90
N PRO A 99 -1.54 -4.49 1.98
CA PRO A 99 -0.86 -4.48 3.26
C PRO A 99 0.40 -5.35 3.20
N ILE A 100 1.45 -4.94 3.89
CA ILE A 100 2.70 -5.69 4.02
C ILE A 100 2.96 -5.95 5.50
N ARG A 101 3.19 -7.23 5.82
CA ARG A 101 3.65 -7.64 7.15
C ARG A 101 5.17 -7.71 7.17
N ILE A 102 5.75 -7.07 8.17
CA ILE A 102 7.20 -7.08 8.41
C ILE A 102 7.43 -8.00 9.59
N ALA A 103 8.28 -9.02 9.42
CA ALA A 103 8.64 -9.89 10.51
C ALA A 103 9.36 -9.07 11.59
N ARG A 104 8.84 -9.10 12.82
CA ARG A 104 9.60 -8.60 13.97
C ARG A 104 10.74 -9.56 14.25
N ARG A 105 11.94 -9.01 14.45
CA ARG A 105 13.12 -9.75 14.90
C ARG A 105 12.96 -10.20 16.34
#